data_AF-A0ABD0QVW5-F1
#
_entry.id   AF-A0ABD0QVW5-F1
#
_cell.length_a   1.000
_cell.length_b   1.000
_cell.length_c   1.000
_cell.angle_alpha   90.00
_cell.angle_beta   90.00
_cell.angle_gamma   90.00
#
_symmetry.space_group_name_H-M   'P 1'
#
loop_
_entity.id
_entity.type
_entity.pdbx_description
1 polymer ?
#
loop_
_entity_poly.entity_id
_entity_poly.type
_entity_poly.pdbx_seq_one_letter_code
_entity_poly.pdbx_strand_id
1 'polypeptide(L)'
;AIDGNRGLYQLFTGCSSTITETNPWWRLDLHEVYRVNEVVITNRKDCCADRINGVEIHIGNSLENNGNNNPICAVIPAIPAGESYSYSCGGMDGRYVNLIIPGDMKILTLCEVEVYGEGVI
;
A
#
# COMPACT_ATOMS: atom_id res chain seq x y z
N ALA A 1 -7.73 -6.14 -1.28
CA ALA A 1 -6.69 -5.26 -0.72
C ALA A 1 -6.25 -5.73 0.65
N ILE A 2 -7.16 -6.10 1.56
CA ILE A 2 -6.80 -6.83 2.80
C ILE A 2 -7.74 -8.04 3.02
N ASP A 3 -8.34 -8.54 1.93
CA ASP A 3 -9.32 -9.63 1.95
C ASP A 3 -8.68 -11.02 1.82
N GLY A 4 -7.35 -11.10 1.80
CA GLY A 4 -6.58 -12.34 1.65
C GLY A 4 -6.58 -12.87 0.21
N ASN A 5 -7.04 -12.06 -0.75
CA ASN A 5 -7.19 -12.47 -2.15
C ASN A 5 -6.36 -11.57 -3.06
N ARG A 6 -5.26 -12.13 -3.59
CA ARG A 6 -4.38 -11.45 -4.55
C ARG A 6 -5.02 -11.15 -5.91
N GLY A 7 -6.30 -11.48 -6.12
CA GLY A 7 -7.04 -11.15 -7.34
C GLY A 7 -6.62 -11.94 -8.57
N LEU A 8 -5.88 -13.04 -8.39
CA LEU A 8 -5.27 -13.81 -9.48
C LEU A 8 -6.22 -14.84 -10.12
N TYR A 9 -7.35 -15.15 -9.47
CA TYR A 9 -8.23 -16.28 -9.81
C TYR A 9 -9.63 -15.91 -10.33
N GLN A 10 -10.07 -14.65 -10.25
CA GLN A 10 -11.41 -14.23 -10.71
C GLN A 10 -11.33 -13.08 -11.71
N LEU A 11 -12.12 -13.21 -12.78
CA LEU A 11 -12.14 -12.31 -13.94
C LEU A 11 -12.55 -10.86 -13.63
N PHE A 12 -13.05 -10.56 -12.42
CA PHE A 12 -13.35 -9.20 -11.96
C PHE A 12 -13.23 -9.05 -10.43
N THR A 13 -12.54 -7.96 -10.03
CA THR A 13 -12.70 -7.13 -8.81
C THR A 13 -12.37 -7.71 -7.42
N GLY A 14 -11.09 -8.06 -7.16
CA GLY A 14 -10.53 -8.05 -5.80
C GLY A 14 -9.78 -6.77 -5.43
N CYS A 15 -9.44 -5.94 -6.43
CA CYS A 15 -8.57 -4.79 -6.23
C CYS A 15 -9.37 -3.54 -5.85
N SER A 16 -8.87 -2.80 -4.86
CA SER A 16 -9.35 -1.46 -4.56
C SER A 16 -8.83 -0.47 -5.60
N SER A 17 -9.64 0.52 -5.99
CA SER A 17 -9.21 1.62 -6.85
C SER A 17 -9.85 2.92 -6.39
N THR A 18 -9.05 3.99 -6.37
CA THR A 18 -9.57 5.36 -6.25
C THR A 18 -10.16 5.82 -7.58
N ILE A 19 -10.82 6.98 -7.56
CA ILE A 19 -11.08 7.77 -8.76
C ILE A 19 -9.80 8.51 -9.19
N THR A 20 -9.86 9.22 -10.32
CA THR A 20 -8.79 10.15 -10.71
C THR A 20 -8.81 11.37 -9.79
N GLU A 21 -7.75 11.57 -9.03
CA GLU A 21 -7.63 12.70 -8.10
C GLU A 21 -6.15 13.10 -7.89
N THR A 22 -5.92 14.18 -7.15
CA THR A 22 -4.57 14.60 -6.75
C THR A 22 -4.18 13.88 -5.46
N ASN A 23 -2.98 13.29 -5.45
CA ASN A 23 -2.44 12.57 -4.30
C ASN A 23 -3.37 11.49 -3.71
N PRO A 24 -3.97 10.57 -4.51
CA PRO A 24 -4.80 9.51 -3.99
C PRO A 24 -4.02 8.62 -3.04
N TRP A 25 -4.71 8.15 -2.00
CA TRP A 25 -4.11 7.36 -0.95
C TRP A 25 -5.06 6.27 -0.45
N TRP A 26 -4.47 5.26 0.19
CA TRP A 26 -5.14 4.19 0.90
C TRP A 26 -4.45 4.03 2.27
N ARG A 27 -5.23 3.67 3.31
CA ARG A 27 -4.69 3.46 4.66
C ARG A 27 -5.25 2.18 5.28
N LEU A 28 -4.36 1.44 5.94
CA LEU A 28 -4.68 0.40 6.91
C LEU A 28 -4.57 0.94 8.33
N ASP A 29 -5.57 0.67 9.17
CA ASP A 29 -5.48 0.81 10.62
C ASP A 29 -5.27 -0.58 11.23
N LEU A 30 -4.10 -0.81 11.85
CA LEU A 30 -3.73 -2.07 12.50
C LEU A 30 -4.36 -2.20 13.91
N HIS A 31 -5.15 -1.21 14.34
CA HIS A 31 -5.76 -1.03 15.66
C HIS A 31 -4.77 -0.73 16.80
N GLU A 32 -3.62 -1.41 16.82
CA GLU A 32 -2.54 -1.23 17.79
C GLU A 32 -1.23 -0.86 17.08
N VAL A 33 -0.20 -0.48 17.85
CA VAL A 33 1.13 -0.21 17.29
C VAL A 33 1.88 -1.53 17.08
N TYR A 34 2.36 -1.74 15.85
CA TYR A 34 3.20 -2.88 15.49
C TYR A 34 4.58 -2.41 15.04
N ARG A 35 5.57 -3.26 15.24
CA ARG A 35 6.89 -3.14 14.61
C ARG A 35 6.85 -3.77 13.24
N VAL A 36 6.60 -2.96 12.21
CA VAL A 36 6.42 -3.41 10.82
C VAL A 36 7.76 -3.68 10.16
N ASN A 37 7.98 -4.92 9.77
CA ASN A 37 9.23 -5.39 9.16
C ASN A 37 9.15 -5.38 7.63
N GLU A 38 8.00 -5.75 7.08
CA GLU A 38 7.82 -5.95 5.65
C GLU A 38 6.39 -5.62 5.22
N VAL A 39 6.28 -5.01 4.04
CA VAL A 39 4.99 -4.77 3.36
C VAL A 39 5.06 -5.42 1.97
N VAL A 40 4.10 -6.29 1.67
CA VAL A 40 3.98 -6.96 0.37
C VAL A 40 2.79 -6.38 -0.38
N ILE A 41 3.05 -5.91 -1.61
CA ILE A 41 2.05 -5.27 -2.46
C ILE A 41 1.83 -6.10 -3.71
N THR A 42 0.56 -6.42 -3.99
CA THR A 42 0.14 -7.08 -5.23
C THR A 42 -0.47 -6.07 -6.18
N ASN A 43 0.09 -5.99 -7.39
CA ASN A 43 -0.35 -5.07 -8.43
C ASN A 43 -1.48 -5.66 -9.30
N ARG A 44 -2.18 -4.77 -9.99
CA ARG A 44 -3.22 -5.10 -10.97
C ARG A 44 -2.67 -5.93 -12.13
N LYS A 45 -3.45 -6.91 -12.58
CA LYS A 45 -3.07 -7.88 -13.63
C LYS A 45 -3.57 -7.55 -15.03
N ASP A 46 -4.79 -7.05 -15.15
CA ASP A 46 -5.54 -6.95 -16.41
C ASP A 46 -5.17 -5.72 -17.26
N CYS A 47 -4.76 -4.61 -16.65
CA CYS A 47 -4.22 -3.45 -17.35
C CYS A 47 -3.45 -2.53 -16.39
N CYS A 48 -2.83 -1.49 -16.95
CA CYS A 48 -2.56 -0.26 -16.21
C CYS A 48 -1.60 -0.43 -15.02
N ALA A 49 -0.71 -1.43 -15.11
CA ALA A 49 0.22 -1.81 -14.04
C ALA A 49 1.20 -0.68 -13.70
N ASP A 50 1.49 0.20 -14.65
CA ASP A 50 2.34 1.38 -14.49
C ASP A 50 1.80 2.42 -13.50
N ARG A 51 0.50 2.37 -13.16
CA ARG A 51 -0.12 3.30 -12.21
C ARG A 51 0.44 3.19 -10.79
N ILE A 52 1.09 2.08 -10.45
CA ILE A 52 1.70 1.88 -9.13
C ILE A 52 3.08 2.54 -9.01
N ASN A 53 3.65 2.99 -10.14
CA ASN A 53 4.99 3.56 -10.16
C ASN A 53 5.01 4.89 -9.40
N GLY A 54 5.89 4.99 -8.40
CA GLY A 54 6.01 6.16 -7.53
C GLY A 54 5.06 6.16 -6.33
N VAL A 55 4.35 5.05 -6.05
CA VAL A 55 3.62 4.92 -4.78
C VAL A 55 4.63 4.91 -3.62
N GLU A 56 4.36 5.71 -2.60
CA GLU A 56 5.10 5.80 -1.36
C GLU A 56 4.37 5.01 -0.26
N ILE A 57 5.11 4.19 0.48
CA ILE A 57 4.62 3.44 1.65
C ILE A 57 5.05 4.20 2.90
N HIS A 58 4.11 4.65 3.71
CA HIS A 58 4.36 5.36 4.96
C HIS A 58 3.87 4.58 6.16
N ILE A 59 4.62 4.61 7.26
CA ILE A 59 4.31 3.87 8.48
C ILE A 59 4.47 4.79 9.67
N GLY A 60 3.46 4.86 10.53
CA GLY A 60 3.55 5.61 11.77
C GLY A 60 2.25 5.67 12.56
N ASN A 61 2.21 6.60 13.52
CA ASN A 61 1.11 6.74 14.48
C ASN A 61 0.31 8.04 14.31
N SER A 62 0.74 8.95 13.42
CA SER A 62 0.05 10.21 13.17
C SER A 62 -1.08 10.04 12.15
N LEU A 63 -2.16 10.79 12.34
CA LEU A 63 -3.25 10.96 11.38
C LEU A 63 -3.20 12.32 10.66
N GLU A 64 -2.18 13.14 10.91
CA GLU A 64 -1.95 14.38 10.17
C GLU A 64 -1.86 14.07 8.66
N ASN A 65 -2.55 14.86 7.84
CA ASN A 65 -2.69 14.60 6.40
C ASN A 65 -3.12 13.13 6.11
N ASN A 66 -4.07 12.61 6.88
CA ASN A 66 -4.56 11.23 6.81
C ASN A 66 -3.51 10.15 7.13
N GLY A 67 -2.34 10.52 7.66
CA GLY A 67 -1.19 9.64 7.87
C GLY A 67 -0.19 9.62 6.71
N ASN A 68 -0.43 10.38 5.65
CA ASN A 68 0.44 10.46 4.47
C ASN A 68 1.75 11.21 4.74
N ASN A 69 1.88 11.87 5.91
CA ASN A 69 3.11 12.53 6.34
C ASN A 69 3.95 11.66 7.31
N ASN A 70 3.51 10.43 7.62
CA ASN A 70 4.32 9.52 8.42
C ASN A 70 5.64 9.18 7.69
N PRO A 71 6.70 8.73 8.37
CA PRO A 71 7.95 8.37 7.73
C PRO A 71 7.77 7.33 6.60
N ILE A 72 8.52 7.51 5.50
CA ILE A 72 8.51 6.60 4.35
C ILE A 72 9.27 5.33 4.69
N CYS A 73 8.63 4.17 4.52
CA CYS A 73 9.28 2.86 4.48
C CYS A 73 9.95 2.64 3.12
N ALA A 74 9.21 2.80 2.02
CA ALA A 74 9.71 2.54 0.67
C ALA A 74 8.95 3.33 -0.40
N VAL A 75 9.59 3.49 -1.56
CA VAL A 75 8.96 4.01 -2.79
C VAL A 75 8.96 2.90 -3.82
N ILE A 76 7.81 2.63 -4.42
CA ILE A 76 7.60 1.56 -5.40
C ILE A 76 8.08 2.05 -6.76
N PRO A 77 9.19 1.50 -7.33
CA PRO A 77 9.65 1.93 -8.65
C PRO A 77 8.74 1.40 -9.76
N ALA A 78 8.42 0.10 -9.69
CA ALA A 78 7.47 -0.60 -10.53
C ALA A 78 7.16 -1.97 -9.92
N ILE A 79 5.98 -2.49 -10.21
CA ILE A 79 5.61 -3.89 -9.97
C ILE A 79 4.97 -4.39 -11.27
N PRO A 80 5.45 -5.47 -11.90
CA PRO A 80 4.81 -5.99 -13.11
C PRO A 80 3.35 -6.39 -12.89
N ALA A 81 2.60 -6.51 -13.98
CA ALA A 81 1.18 -6.81 -13.93
C ALA A 81 0.90 -8.14 -13.22
N GLY A 82 0.09 -8.11 -12.17
CA GLY A 82 -0.31 -9.30 -11.41
C GLY A 82 0.76 -9.91 -10.50
N GLU A 83 1.92 -9.25 -10.37
CA GLU A 83 2.99 -9.70 -9.48
C GLU A 83 2.85 -9.10 -8.08
N SER A 84 3.48 -9.76 -7.11
CA SER A 84 3.58 -9.31 -5.72
C SER A 84 5.04 -9.01 -5.37
N TYR A 85 5.34 -7.80 -4.91
CA TYR A 85 6.69 -7.39 -4.51
C TYR A 85 6.72 -7.06 -3.02
N SER A 86 7.83 -7.42 -2.38
CA SER A 86 8.10 -7.16 -0.97
C SER A 86 8.97 -5.92 -0.80
N TYR A 87 8.64 -5.12 0.22
CA TYR A 87 9.39 -3.94 0.64
C TYR A 87 9.75 -4.08 2.12
N SER A 88 11.05 -4.10 2.42
CA SER A 88 11.56 -4.13 3.79
C SER A 88 11.44 -2.75 4.43
N CYS A 89 10.82 -2.69 5.60
CA CYS A 89 10.61 -1.47 6.40
C CYS A 89 11.51 -1.40 7.64
N GLY A 90 12.37 -2.40 7.89
CA GLY A 90 13.39 -2.32 8.95
C GLY A 90 12.85 -2.27 10.39
N GLY A 91 11.60 -2.67 10.62
CA GLY A 91 11.00 -2.66 11.96
C GLY A 91 10.56 -1.26 12.39
N MET A 92 9.87 -0.53 11.51
CA MET A 92 9.26 0.75 11.83
C MET A 92 8.04 0.56 12.74
N ASP A 93 7.96 1.33 13.81
CA ASP A 93 6.82 1.28 14.71
C ASP A 93 5.66 2.12 14.16
N GLY A 94 4.49 1.51 13.97
CA GLY A 94 3.32 2.21 13.46
C GLY A 94 2.02 1.43 13.63
N ARG A 95 0.94 2.18 13.90
CA ARG A 95 -0.44 1.68 13.84
C ARG A 95 -1.04 1.84 12.44
N TYR A 96 -0.59 2.83 11.68
CA TYR A 96 -1.12 3.13 10.35
C TYR A 96 -0.08 2.80 9.29
N VAL A 97 -0.54 2.11 8.23
CA VAL A 97 0.21 1.92 7.00
C VAL A 97 -0.53 2.63 5.89
N ASN A 98 0.11 3.62 5.28
CA ASN A 98 -0.45 4.43 4.20
C ASN A 98 0.29 4.14 2.89
N LEU A 99 -0.47 4.07 1.80
CA LEU A 99 0.05 4.06 0.44
C LEU A 99 -0.49 5.28 -0.28
N ILE A 100 0.38 6.15 -0.76
CA ILE A 100 0.02 7.39 -1.46
C ILE A 100 0.78 7.45 -2.78
N ILE A 101 0.12 7.93 -3.85
CA ILE A 101 0.82 8.27 -5.09
C ILE A 101 0.81 9.78 -5.29
N PRO A 102 1.95 10.46 -5.09
CA PRO A 102 2.02 11.90 -5.30
C PRO A 102 1.79 12.31 -6.75
N GLY A 103 1.21 13.50 -6.92
CA GLY A 103 0.97 14.15 -8.20
C GLY A 103 -0.51 14.29 -8.56
N ASP A 104 -0.75 15.03 -9.64
CA ASP A 104 -2.09 15.30 -10.15
C ASP A 104 -2.59 14.20 -11.09
N MET A 105 -3.91 14.05 -11.15
CA MET A 105 -4.61 13.12 -12.04
C MET A 105 -4.09 11.68 -11.92
N LYS A 106 -3.85 11.24 -10.68
CA LYS A 106 -3.41 9.88 -10.36
C LYS A 106 -4.59 9.00 -10.02
N ILE A 107 -4.39 7.70 -10.14
CA ILE A 107 -5.31 6.65 -9.69
C ILE A 107 -4.48 5.63 -8.93
N LEU A 108 -4.83 5.38 -7.67
CA LEU A 108 -4.21 4.32 -6.88
C LEU A 108 -5.04 3.04 -7.02
N THR A 109 -4.40 1.96 -7.45
CA THR A 109 -5.02 0.63 -7.51
C THR A 109 -4.15 -0.37 -6.76
N LEU A 110 -4.75 -1.08 -5.80
CA LEU A 110 -4.08 -2.06 -4.95
C LEU A 110 -4.90 -3.34 -4.94
N CYS A 111 -4.30 -4.45 -5.35
CA CYS A 111 -4.99 -5.74 -5.32
C CYS A 111 -4.89 -6.38 -3.95
N GLU A 112 -3.70 -6.41 -3.37
CA GLU A 112 -3.48 -6.87 -2.01
C GLU A 112 -2.33 -6.13 -1.35
N VAL A 113 -2.48 -5.87 -0.06
CA VAL A 113 -1.51 -5.25 0.85
C VAL A 113 -1.40 -6.16 2.07
N GLU A 114 -0.27 -6.81 2.20
CA GLU A 114 0.03 -7.68 3.35
C GLU A 114 1.09 -7.00 4.20
N VAL A 115 0.85 -6.89 5.51
CA VAL A 115 1.76 -6.24 6.46
C VAL A 115 2.27 -7.28 7.42
N TYR A 116 3.59 -7.44 7.48
CA TYR A 116 4.28 -8.39 8.34
C TYR A 116 5.11 -7.66 9.39
N GLY A 117 4.93 -8.05 10.64
CA GLY A 117 5.55 -7.40 11.78
C GLY A 117 5.24 -8.13 13.07
N GLU A 118 5.71 -7.56 14.18
CA GLU A 118 5.51 -8.09 15.52
C GLU A 118 4.79 -7.06 16.39
N GLY A 119 3.95 -7.53 17.32
CA GLY A 119 3.30 -6.64 18.29
C GLY A 119 4.34 -6.01 19.22
N VAL A 120 4.18 -4.72 19.52
CA VAL A 120 5.00 -4.06 20.53
C VAL A 120 4.44 -4.44 21.90
N ILE A 121 5.22 -5.17 22.70
CA ILE A 121 4.88 -5.59 24.07
C ILE A 121 5.02 -4.43 25.04
#